data_AF-A0A9E4A7G2-F1
#
_entry.id   AF-A0A9E4A7G2-F1
#
_cell.length_a   1.000
_cell.length_b   1.000
_cell.length_c   1.000
_cell.angle_alpha   90.00
_cell.angle_beta   90.00
_cell.angle_gamma   90.00
#
_symmetry.space_group_name_H-M   'P 1'
#
loop_
_entity.id
_entity.type
_entity.pdbx_description
1 polymer ?
#
loop_
_entity_poly.entity_id
_entity_poly.type
_entity_poly.pdbx_seq_one_letter_code
_entity_poly.pdbx_strand_id
1 'polypeptide(L)'
;MPTEIKPFVESNDVLDQPDRLQDRAKRDGYLFFRNLIDPDTILQLRRDFLEICDNHGWIKEETDMMDGIRNGGPYREGQDEYWPILDDFQSLESFHAFAHYPSILDACDKLFGEPTLPHPRNIGRIIFPENIRYTTPAHQDYIHIQGTEELSTIFR
;
A
#
# COMPACT_ATOMS: atom_id res chain seq x y z
N MET A 1 10.39 12.47 -25.16
CA MET A 1 11.17 12.93 -23.99
C MET A 1 11.21 11.77 -23.01
N PRO A 2 12.37 11.33 -22.52
CA PRO A 2 12.39 10.40 -21.39
C PRO A 2 11.73 11.07 -20.18
N THR A 3 10.87 10.36 -19.47
CA THR A 3 10.24 10.84 -18.24
C THR A 3 11.33 11.03 -17.17
N GLU A 4 11.53 12.26 -16.72
CA GLU A 4 12.40 12.55 -15.58
C GLU A 4 11.69 12.13 -14.29
N ILE A 5 12.23 11.15 -13.57
CA ILE A 5 11.70 10.70 -12.29
C ILE A 5 12.32 11.58 -11.19
N LYS A 6 11.47 12.32 -10.47
CA LYS A 6 11.89 13.13 -9.32
C LYS A 6 11.51 12.43 -8.01
N PRO A 7 12.33 12.53 -6.95
CA PRO A 7 11.96 11.99 -5.66
C PRO A 7 10.73 12.74 -5.09
N PHE A 8 9.96 12.08 -4.23
CA PHE A 8 8.91 12.72 -3.47
C PHE A 8 9.48 13.75 -2.48
N VAL A 9 8.75 14.84 -2.26
CA VAL A 9 9.06 15.84 -1.24
C VAL A 9 8.53 15.35 0.11
N GLU A 10 9.40 15.28 1.11
CA GLU A 10 9.03 14.88 2.46
C GLU A 10 8.12 15.93 3.12
N SER A 11 7.07 15.45 3.79
CA SER A 11 6.04 16.27 4.46
C SER A 11 6.02 16.11 5.98
N ASN A 12 6.99 15.39 6.56
CA ASN A 12 7.11 15.25 8.01
C ASN A 12 7.17 16.59 8.76
N ASP A 13 7.72 17.65 8.14
CA ASP A 13 7.84 18.99 8.74
C ASP A 13 6.49 19.68 8.99
N VAL A 14 5.43 19.26 8.28
CA VAL A 14 4.07 19.84 8.39
C VAL A 14 3.05 18.90 9.00
N LEU A 15 3.45 17.69 9.43
CA LEU A 15 2.53 16.66 9.93
C LEU A 15 1.63 17.16 11.07
N ASP A 16 2.20 17.95 11.99
CA ASP A 16 1.48 18.52 13.14
C ASP A 16 0.99 19.96 12.91
N GLN A 17 0.90 20.40 11.65
CA GLN A 17 0.45 21.74 11.26
C GLN A 17 -0.71 21.61 10.25
N PRO A 18 -1.96 21.37 10.70
CA PRO A 18 -3.10 21.05 9.82
C PRO A 18 -3.26 22.00 8.62
N ASP A 19 -3.21 23.31 8.84
CA ASP A 19 -3.33 24.30 7.76
C ASP A 19 -2.25 24.13 6.69
N ARG A 20 -1.00 23.90 7.11
CA ARG A 20 0.14 23.71 6.18
C ARG A 20 0.13 22.34 5.52
N LEU A 21 -0.38 21.33 6.21
CA LEU A 21 -0.59 19.98 5.69
C LEU A 21 -1.59 20.03 4.54
N GLN A 22 -2.72 20.70 4.75
CA GLN A 22 -3.78 20.92 3.77
C GLN A 22 -3.29 21.76 2.59
N ASP A 23 -2.58 22.86 2.85
CA ASP A 23 -1.99 23.68 1.79
C ASP A 23 -1.03 22.88 0.91
N ARG A 24 -0.21 22.01 1.51
CA ARG A 24 0.72 21.16 0.77
C ARG A 24 -0.03 20.10 -0.05
N ALA A 25 -1.03 19.44 0.53
CA ALA A 25 -1.86 18.48 -0.18
C ALA A 25 -2.57 19.10 -1.39
N LYS A 26 -3.17 20.29 -1.21
CA LYS A 26 -3.84 21.04 -2.31
C LYS A 26 -2.86 21.47 -3.40
N ARG A 27 -1.65 21.88 -3.02
CA ARG A 27 -0.62 22.34 -3.96
C ARG A 27 -0.01 21.20 -4.78
N ASP A 28 0.34 20.11 -4.10
CA ASP A 28 1.17 19.05 -4.68
C ASP A 28 0.35 17.83 -5.15
N GLY A 29 -0.89 17.66 -4.65
CA GLY A 29 -1.75 16.51 -4.94
C GLY A 29 -1.32 15.21 -4.25
N TYR A 30 -0.31 15.26 -3.37
CA TYR A 30 0.15 14.14 -2.56
C TYR A 30 0.85 14.64 -1.29
N LEU A 31 1.04 13.74 -0.33
CA LEU A 31 1.90 13.92 0.82
C LEU A 31 2.78 12.68 0.98
N PHE A 32 4.07 12.85 1.28
CA PHE A 32 4.98 11.74 1.54
C PHE A 32 5.57 11.85 2.94
N PHE A 33 5.41 10.80 3.74
CA PHE A 33 5.93 10.74 5.10
C PHE A 33 6.92 9.60 5.23
N ARG A 34 8.07 9.87 5.84
CA ARG A 34 9.00 8.84 6.30
C ARG A 34 8.68 8.46 7.73
N ASN A 35 8.82 7.17 8.05
CA ASN A 35 8.72 6.65 9.42
C ASN A 35 7.42 7.09 10.13
N LEU A 36 6.32 7.25 9.39
CA LEU A 36 5.01 7.53 9.97
C LEU A 36 4.50 6.33 10.77
N ILE A 37 4.89 5.14 10.34
CA ILE A 37 4.53 3.87 10.95
C ILE A 37 5.82 3.25 11.49
N ASP A 38 5.70 2.63 12.66
CA ASP A 38 6.78 1.88 13.27
C ASP A 38 7.26 0.76 12.33
N PRO A 39 8.57 0.70 12.00
CA PRO A 39 9.10 -0.32 11.08
C PRO A 39 8.79 -1.76 11.51
N ASP A 40 8.75 -2.05 12.81
CA ASP A 40 8.46 -3.40 13.29
C ASP A 40 7.01 -3.81 12.97
N THR A 41 6.07 -2.87 13.01
CA THR A 41 4.68 -3.09 12.57
C THR A 41 4.63 -3.46 11.07
N ILE A 42 5.42 -2.77 10.23
CA ILE A 42 5.51 -3.08 8.79
C ILE A 42 6.14 -4.46 8.57
N LEU A 43 7.20 -4.80 9.32
CA LEU A 43 7.87 -6.08 9.22
C LEU A 43 6.98 -7.24 9.67
N GLN A 44 6.10 -7.04 10.65
CA GLN A 44 5.12 -8.04 11.04
C GLN A 44 4.09 -8.27 9.92
N LEU A 45 3.53 -7.21 9.33
CA LEU A 45 2.61 -7.37 8.20
C LEU A 45 3.29 -8.04 6.99
N ARG A 46 4.56 -7.70 6.73
CA ARG A 46 5.37 -8.38 5.72
C ARG A 46 5.51 -9.87 6.03
N ARG A 47 5.75 -10.25 7.28
CA ARG A 47 5.82 -11.66 7.69
C ARG A 47 4.51 -12.37 7.39
N ASP A 48 3.37 -11.81 7.82
CA ASP A 48 2.06 -12.42 7.60
C ASP A 48 1.78 -12.65 6.10
N PHE A 49 2.18 -11.71 5.24
CA PHE A 49 2.07 -11.85 3.79
C PHE A 49 2.95 -12.96 3.24
N LEU A 50 4.20 -13.03 3.69
CA LEU A 50 5.15 -14.03 3.22
C LEU A 50 4.82 -15.44 3.74
N GLU A 51 4.20 -15.56 4.92
CA GLU A 51 3.66 -16.83 5.41
C GLU A 51 2.56 -17.36 4.49
N ILE A 52 1.67 -16.48 3.99
CA ILE A 52 0.70 -16.89 2.98
C ILE A 52 1.41 -17.31 1.70
N CYS A 53 2.39 -16.53 1.20
CA CYS A 53 3.15 -16.95 0.02
C CYS A 53 3.86 -18.31 0.22
N ASP A 54 4.45 -18.56 1.39
CA ASP A 54 5.14 -19.81 1.71
C ASP A 54 4.18 -20.99 1.76
N ASN A 55 3.00 -20.82 2.38
CA ASN A 55 1.96 -21.84 2.44
C ASN A 55 1.46 -22.28 1.05
N HIS A 56 1.54 -21.39 0.05
CA HIS A 56 1.22 -21.70 -1.34
C HIS A 56 2.45 -22.10 -2.18
N GLY A 57 3.61 -22.28 -1.55
CA GLY A 57 4.85 -22.72 -2.20
C GLY A 57 5.50 -21.66 -3.08
N TRP A 58 5.19 -20.39 -2.88
CA TRP A 58 5.74 -19.25 -3.64
C TRP A 58 7.06 -18.73 -3.07
N ILE A 59 7.51 -19.25 -1.92
CA ILE A 59 8.81 -18.94 -1.34
C ILE A 59 9.80 -20.07 -1.64
N LYS A 60 11.04 -19.71 -1.94
CA LYS A 60 12.11 -20.64 -2.29
C LYS A 60 12.54 -21.43 -1.06
N GLU A 61 12.50 -22.76 -1.17
CA GLU A 61 13.06 -23.66 -0.16
C GLU A 61 14.53 -23.33 0.12
N GLU A 62 14.98 -23.63 1.35
CA GLU A 62 16.35 -23.37 1.82
C GLU A 62 16.75 -21.88 1.83
N THR A 63 15.79 -20.97 1.84
CA THR A 63 16.02 -19.53 2.06
C THR A 63 15.29 -19.02 3.30
N ASP A 64 15.67 -17.86 3.84
CA ASP A 64 14.86 -17.21 4.86
C ASP A 64 13.59 -16.66 4.20
N MET A 65 12.42 -17.04 4.71
CA MET A 65 11.13 -16.56 4.22
C MET A 65 11.06 -15.03 4.15
N MET A 66 11.67 -14.32 5.11
CA MET A 66 11.68 -12.86 5.16
C MET A 66 12.47 -12.21 4.04
N ASP A 67 13.42 -12.93 3.41
CA ASP A 67 14.11 -12.47 2.20
C ASP A 67 13.13 -12.35 1.02
N GLY A 68 11.99 -13.05 1.08
CA GLY A 68 10.95 -13.02 0.05
C GLY A 68 11.44 -13.52 -1.30
N ILE A 69 12.39 -14.46 -1.29
CA ILE A 69 12.93 -15.05 -2.52
C ILE A 69 11.87 -15.99 -3.08
N ARG A 70 11.35 -15.65 -4.26
CA ARG A 70 10.27 -16.42 -4.89
C ARG A 70 10.70 -17.82 -5.33
N ASN A 71 9.75 -18.74 -5.30
CA ASN A 71 9.73 -19.99 -6.02
C ASN A 71 8.67 -19.93 -7.14
N GLY A 72 9.02 -20.34 -8.36
CA GLY A 72 8.10 -20.27 -9.50
C GLY A 72 7.71 -18.84 -9.92
N GLY A 73 6.69 -18.72 -10.80
CA GLY A 73 6.22 -17.46 -11.36
C GLY A 73 7.02 -16.95 -12.59
N PRO A 74 6.70 -15.76 -13.13
CA PRO A 74 5.83 -14.73 -12.54
C PRO A 74 4.34 -15.06 -12.66
N TYR A 75 3.63 -15.02 -11.54
CA TYR A 75 2.18 -15.17 -11.49
C TYR A 75 1.49 -13.84 -11.68
N ARG A 76 0.25 -13.85 -12.17
CA ARG A 76 -0.53 -12.65 -12.48
C ARG A 76 -1.94 -12.77 -11.92
N GLU A 77 -2.47 -11.64 -11.48
CA GLU A 77 -3.89 -11.53 -11.13
C GLU A 77 -4.77 -12.07 -12.29
N GLY A 78 -5.74 -12.92 -11.95
CA GLY A 78 -6.56 -13.64 -12.93
C GLY A 78 -6.09 -15.05 -13.27
N GLN A 79 -4.89 -15.47 -12.84
CA GLN A 79 -4.42 -16.85 -13.03
C GLN A 79 -4.89 -17.78 -11.91
N ASP A 80 -5.04 -19.07 -12.23
CA ASP A 80 -5.51 -20.10 -11.28
C ASP A 80 -4.58 -20.24 -10.08
N GLU A 81 -3.28 -20.02 -10.26
CA GLU A 81 -2.29 -20.03 -9.18
C GLU A 81 -2.36 -18.78 -8.29
N TYR A 82 -2.89 -17.66 -8.80
CA TYR A 82 -2.91 -16.38 -8.08
C TYR A 82 -4.14 -16.22 -7.18
N TRP A 83 -5.30 -16.72 -7.64
CA TRP A 83 -6.57 -16.54 -6.91
C TRP A 83 -6.55 -17.07 -5.47
N PRO A 84 -6.07 -18.30 -5.19
CA PRO A 84 -6.07 -18.82 -3.82
C PRO A 84 -5.25 -17.96 -2.85
N ILE A 85 -4.12 -17.42 -3.31
CA ILE A 85 -3.30 -16.52 -2.50
C ILE A 85 -4.00 -15.19 -2.28
N LEU A 86 -4.60 -14.63 -3.33
CA LEU A 86 -5.33 -13.37 -3.19
C LEU A 86 -6.49 -13.50 -2.19
N ASP A 87 -7.21 -14.63 -2.19
CA ASP A 87 -8.29 -14.90 -1.25
C ASP A 87 -7.79 -14.93 0.20
N ASP A 88 -6.65 -15.56 0.46
CA ASP A 88 -6.01 -15.59 1.78
C ASP A 88 -5.53 -14.20 2.22
N PHE A 89 -4.91 -13.44 1.30
CA PHE A 89 -4.52 -12.04 1.56
C PHE A 89 -5.74 -11.18 1.90
N GLN A 90 -6.83 -11.32 1.15
CA GLN A 90 -8.06 -10.56 1.37
C GLN A 90 -8.81 -10.99 2.63
N SER A 91 -8.49 -12.16 3.20
CA SER A 91 -9.04 -12.64 4.47
C SER A 91 -8.15 -12.33 5.67
N LEU A 92 -6.93 -11.82 5.45
CA LEU A 92 -5.96 -11.54 6.50
C LEU A 92 -6.37 -10.33 7.35
N GLU A 93 -6.64 -10.56 8.63
CA GLU A 93 -7.11 -9.50 9.55
C GLU A 93 -6.06 -8.39 9.72
N SER A 94 -4.77 -8.75 9.88
CA SER A 94 -3.70 -7.76 10.04
C SER A 94 -3.58 -6.81 8.84
N PHE A 95 -3.89 -7.28 7.62
CA PHE A 95 -3.93 -6.44 6.43
C PHE A 95 -4.99 -5.35 6.51
N HIS A 96 -6.18 -5.71 7.01
CA HIS A 96 -7.30 -4.80 7.15
C HIS A 96 -7.12 -3.87 8.34
N ALA A 97 -6.70 -4.41 9.49
CA ALA A 97 -6.41 -3.65 10.69
C ALA A 97 -5.33 -2.58 10.45
N PHE A 98 -4.37 -2.84 9.56
CA PHE A 98 -3.30 -1.89 9.25
C PHE A 98 -3.82 -0.55 8.67
N ALA A 99 -4.98 -0.52 8.01
CA ALA A 99 -5.59 0.74 7.54
C ALA A 99 -6.10 1.63 8.69
N HIS A 100 -6.28 1.06 9.88
CA HIS A 100 -6.74 1.73 11.09
C HIS A 100 -5.59 2.10 12.03
N TYR A 101 -4.33 2.00 11.59
CA TYR A 101 -3.19 2.26 12.47
C TYR A 101 -3.21 3.73 12.97
N PRO A 102 -2.97 3.99 14.28
CA PRO A 102 -3.24 5.32 14.86
C PRO A 102 -2.52 6.48 14.17
N SER A 103 -1.27 6.30 13.74
CA SER A 103 -0.54 7.38 13.07
C SER A 103 -1.03 7.67 11.65
N ILE A 104 -1.66 6.70 10.98
CA ILE A 104 -2.33 6.89 9.70
C ILE A 104 -3.61 7.72 9.91
N LEU A 105 -4.44 7.27 10.86
CA LEU A 105 -5.70 7.96 11.19
C LEU A 105 -5.44 9.38 11.66
N ASP A 106 -4.47 9.59 12.55
CA ASP A 106 -4.09 10.92 13.04
C ASP A 106 -3.61 11.85 11.91
N ALA A 107 -2.82 11.35 10.96
CA ALA A 107 -2.40 12.13 9.80
C ALA A 107 -3.58 12.49 8.89
N CYS A 108 -4.49 11.55 8.66
CA CYS A 108 -5.69 11.77 7.86
C CYS A 108 -6.70 12.70 8.54
N ASP A 109 -6.92 12.56 9.84
CA ASP A 109 -7.82 13.41 10.62
C ASP A 109 -7.35 14.87 10.60
N LYS A 110 -6.04 15.11 10.69
CA LYS A 110 -5.45 16.45 10.52
C LYS A 110 -5.61 16.96 9.09
N LEU A 111 -5.44 16.09 8.09
CA LEU A 111 -5.59 16.45 6.68
C LEU A 111 -7.04 16.85 6.36
N PHE A 112 -8.01 16.06 6.78
CA PHE A 112 -9.43 16.29 6.48
C PHE A 112 -10.10 17.26 7.45
N GLY A 113 -9.55 17.45 8.64
CA GLY A 113 -10.13 18.29 9.69
C GLY A 113 -11.30 17.64 10.43
N GLU A 114 -11.51 16.35 10.23
CA GLU A 114 -12.58 15.55 10.83
C GLU A 114 -12.17 14.07 10.95
N PRO A 115 -12.87 13.25 11.75
CA PRO A 115 -12.55 11.83 11.89
C PRO A 115 -12.62 11.07 10.55
N THR A 116 -11.54 10.36 10.24
CA THR A 116 -11.38 9.60 9.00
C THR A 116 -12.10 8.27 9.07
N LEU A 117 -12.78 7.91 7.98
CA LEU A 117 -13.29 6.56 7.76
C LEU A 117 -12.38 5.80 6.78
N PRO A 118 -11.63 4.78 7.22
CA PRO A 118 -10.90 3.90 6.30
C PRO A 118 -11.87 3.16 5.39
N HIS A 119 -11.67 3.29 4.08
CA HIS A 119 -12.46 2.57 3.10
C HIS A 119 -12.15 1.06 3.19
N PRO A 120 -13.15 0.16 3.30
CA PRO A 120 -12.91 -1.28 3.54
C PRO A 120 -12.41 -2.04 2.30
N ARG A 121 -11.90 -1.34 1.28
CA ARG A 121 -11.44 -1.91 0.01
C ARG A 121 -9.92 -1.79 -0.08
N ASN A 122 -9.23 -2.48 0.82
CA ASN A 122 -7.79 -2.62 0.73
C ASN A 122 -7.45 -3.46 -0.51
N ILE A 123 -6.41 -3.02 -1.24
CA ILE A 123 -5.94 -3.68 -2.45
C ILE A 123 -4.57 -4.29 -2.15
N GLY A 124 -4.54 -5.60 -1.91
CA GLY A 124 -3.30 -6.37 -1.78
C GLY A 124 -2.65 -6.53 -3.15
N ARG A 125 -1.36 -6.20 -3.27
CA ARG A 125 -0.61 -6.33 -4.52
C ARG A 125 0.56 -7.28 -4.35
N ILE A 126 0.56 -8.36 -5.12
CA ILE A 126 1.68 -9.32 -5.19
C ILE A 126 2.25 -9.22 -6.62
N ILE A 127 3.38 -8.53 -6.75
CA ILE A 127 3.93 -8.16 -8.07
C ILE A 127 5.31 -8.78 -8.24
N PHE A 128 5.54 -9.31 -9.44
CA PHE A 128 6.81 -9.88 -9.86
C PHE A 128 7.58 -8.88 -10.75
N PRO A 129 8.92 -8.75 -10.61
CA PRO A 129 9.73 -7.82 -11.41
C PRO A 129 9.55 -7.97 -12.92
N GLU A 130 9.22 -9.17 -13.41
CA GLU A 130 9.04 -9.48 -14.83
C GLU A 130 7.67 -9.07 -15.39
N ASN A 131 6.68 -8.76 -14.54
CA ASN A 131 5.30 -8.45 -14.94
C ASN A 131 5.07 -6.97 -15.31
N ILE A 132 6.07 -6.30 -15.91
CA ILE A 132 6.03 -4.87 -16.23
C ILE A 132 4.83 -4.51 -17.12
N ARG A 133 4.48 -5.35 -18.09
CA ARG A 133 3.36 -5.11 -19.01
C ARG A 133 2.00 -5.01 -18.30
N TYR A 134 1.87 -5.62 -17.12
CA TYR A 134 0.62 -5.75 -16.39
C TYR A 134 0.58 -4.84 -15.15
N THR A 135 1.54 -3.92 -15.02
CA THR A 135 1.46 -2.87 -14.00
C THR A 135 0.36 -1.89 -14.33
N THR A 136 -0.23 -1.30 -13.29
CA THR A 136 -1.32 -0.34 -13.44
C THR A 136 -0.85 0.89 -14.23
N PRO A 137 -1.49 1.25 -15.36
CA PRO A 137 -1.14 2.43 -16.13
C PRO A 137 -1.46 3.72 -15.36
N ALA A 138 -1.01 4.87 -15.87
CA ALA A 138 -1.39 6.16 -15.29
C ALA A 138 -2.93 6.34 -15.34
N HIS A 139 -3.53 6.60 -14.19
CA HIS A 139 -4.97 6.78 -14.01
C HIS A 139 -5.26 7.60 -12.73
N GLN A 140 -6.55 7.87 -12.48
CA GLN A 140 -7.04 8.46 -11.23
C GLN A 140 -8.00 7.48 -10.57
N ASP A 141 -7.82 7.26 -9.26
CA ASP A 141 -8.58 6.26 -8.51
C ASP A 141 -10.08 6.57 -8.46
N TYR A 142 -10.47 7.85 -8.44
CA TYR A 142 -11.88 8.28 -8.41
C TYR A 142 -12.75 7.56 -9.45
N ILE A 143 -12.24 7.39 -10.68
CA ILE A 143 -12.96 6.74 -11.79
C ILE A 143 -13.34 5.30 -11.45
N HIS A 144 -12.51 4.58 -10.69
CA HIS A 144 -12.68 3.16 -10.39
C HIS A 144 -13.24 2.89 -8.99
N ILE A 145 -12.97 3.76 -8.03
CA ILE A 145 -13.44 3.62 -6.65
C ILE A 145 -14.86 4.17 -6.50
N GLN A 146 -15.24 5.21 -7.26
CA GLN A 146 -16.56 5.82 -7.27
C GLN A 146 -17.07 6.28 -5.89
N GLY A 147 -16.15 6.71 -5.03
CA GLY A 147 -16.48 7.41 -3.78
C GLY A 147 -16.79 8.88 -4.03
N THR A 148 -16.16 9.76 -3.25
CA THR A 148 -16.16 11.21 -3.49
C THR A 148 -14.85 11.65 -4.14
N GLU A 149 -14.80 12.86 -4.68
CA GLU A 149 -13.55 13.49 -5.18
C GLU A 149 -12.56 13.77 -4.04
N GLU A 150 -13.03 13.77 -2.79
CA GLU A 150 -12.24 13.98 -1.57
C GLU A 150 -11.59 12.69 -1.03
N LEU A 151 -11.83 11.54 -1.67
CA LEU A 151 -11.19 10.29 -1.30
C LEU A 151 -9.68 10.36 -1.58
N SER A 152 -8.87 10.11 -0.54
CA SER A 152 -7.43 10.00 -0.67
C SER A 152 -6.98 8.54 -0.62
N THR A 153 -6.03 8.19 -1.49
CA THR A 153 -5.40 6.86 -1.51
C THR A 153 -4.13 6.86 -0.68
N ILE A 154 -4.01 5.87 0.21
CA ILE A 154 -2.82 5.68 1.06
C ILE A 154 -2.00 4.52 0.51
N PHE A 155 -0.80 4.81 0.04
CA PHE A 155 0.19 3.81 -0.36
C PHE A 155 1.13 3.55 0.81
N ARG A 156 1.36 2.28 1.09
CA ARG A 156 2.13 1.78 2.23
C ARG A 156 3.02 0.63 1.79
#